data_AF-A0A1I7T8Z9-F1
#
_entry.id   AF-A0A1I7T8Z9-F1
#
_cell.length_a   1.000
_cell.length_b   1.000
_cell.length_c   1.000
_cell.angle_alpha   90.00
_cell.angle_beta   90.00
_cell.angle_gamma   90.00
#
_symmetry.space_group_name_H-M   'P 1'
#
loop_
_entity.id
_entity.type
_entity.pdbx_description
1 polymer ?
#
loop_
_entity_poly.entity_id
_entity_poly.type
_entity_poly.pdbx_seq_one_letter_code
_entity_poly.pdbx_strand_id
1 'polypeptide(L)'
;MFALAIFDIISLCFNTFGTGLFDIYGITFCDYPTSIFCFGSISSGFWLSGCLTCVLLAIERCVEINPDLRLEYLFRKNVFPYVRVLLFFYTIYAVGFTKPTVFNLEYSCWFFDPLIGKDVSELG
;
A
#
# COMPACT_ATOMS: atom_id res chain seq x y z
N MET A 1 1.75 -16.91 -1.96
CA MET A 1 0.69 -16.78 -0.94
C MET A 1 1.23 -16.22 0.38
N PHE A 2 2.28 -16.79 0.99
CA PHE A 2 2.83 -16.28 2.26
C PHE A 2 3.27 -14.80 2.24
N ALA A 3 4.00 -14.36 1.20
CA ALA A 3 4.44 -12.97 1.08
C ALA A 3 3.27 -11.96 1.02
N LEU A 4 2.19 -12.33 0.33
CA LEU A 4 0.98 -11.52 0.20
C LEU A 4 0.28 -11.34 1.56
N ALA A 5 0.18 -12.43 2.34
CA ALA A 5 -0.37 -12.37 3.69
C ALA A 5 0.46 -11.47 4.63
N ILE A 6 1.79 -11.48 4.50
CA ILE A 6 2.66 -10.58 5.27
C ILE A 6 2.39 -9.12 4.91
N PHE A 7 2.33 -8.79 3.61
CA PHE A 7 2.06 -7.41 3.18
C PHE A 7 0.70 -6.91 3.67
N ASP A 8 -0.31 -7.77 3.63
CA ASP A 8 -1.67 -7.43 4.07
C ASP A 8 -1.75 -7.22 5.58
N ILE A 9 -1.15 -8.11 6.39
CA ILE A 9 -1.09 -7.96 7.85
C ILE A 9 -0.37 -6.66 8.25
N ILE A 10 0.75 -6.34 7.57
CA ILE A 10 1.50 -5.10 7.86
C ILE A 10 0.64 -3.88 7.50
N SER A 11 0.07 -3.85 6.29
CA SER A 11 -0.82 -2.77 5.84
C SER A 11 -1.95 -2.52 6.84
N LEU A 12 -2.61 -3.59 7.29
CA LEU A 12 -3.77 -3.53 8.18
C LEU A 12 -3.37 -3.11 9.60
N CYS A 13 -2.21 -3.57 10.08
CA CYS A 13 -1.65 -3.13 11.36
C CYS A 13 -1.42 -1.61 11.36
N PHE A 14 -0.69 -1.08 10.37
CA PHE A 14 -0.42 0.37 10.30
C PHE A 14 -1.71 1.18 10.09
N ASN A 15 -2.64 0.70 9.27
CA ASN A 15 -3.90 1.38 9.03
C ASN A 15 -4.80 1.40 10.29
N THR A 16 -5.01 0.28 10.95
CA THR A 16 -5.89 0.20 12.13
C THR A 16 -5.26 0.86 13.36
N PHE A 17 -3.98 0.62 13.64
CA PHE A 17 -3.32 1.28 14.78
C PHE A 17 -3.20 2.79 14.55
N GLY A 18 -2.84 3.23 13.35
CA GLY A 18 -2.77 4.65 13.01
C GLY A 18 -4.13 5.32 13.14
N THR A 19 -5.12 4.85 12.38
CA THR A 19 -6.49 5.39 12.40
C THR A 19 -7.09 5.36 13.80
N GLY A 20 -7.00 4.23 14.51
CA GLY A 20 -7.61 4.08 15.84
C GLY A 20 -6.98 4.98 16.90
N LEU A 21 -5.65 5.17 16.88
CA LEU A 21 -4.99 6.12 17.78
C LEU A 21 -5.37 7.56 17.43
N PHE A 22 -5.31 7.94 16.15
CA PHE A 22 -5.63 9.31 15.75
C PHE A 22 -7.10 9.67 16.02
N ASP A 23 -8.01 8.71 15.87
CA ASP A 23 -9.44 8.87 16.14
C ASP A 23 -9.73 9.02 17.64
N ILE A 24 -9.16 8.17 18.51
CA ILE A 24 -9.36 8.26 19.97
C ILE A 24 -8.80 9.57 20.54
N TYR A 25 -7.63 10.00 20.06
CA TYR A 25 -6.99 11.22 20.53
C TYR A 25 -7.48 12.49 19.82
N GLY A 26 -8.33 12.36 18.79
CA GLY A 26 -8.80 13.51 18.00
C GLY A 26 -7.68 14.28 17.30
N ILE A 27 -6.59 13.61 16.95
CA ILE A 27 -5.37 14.25 16.44
C ILE A 27 -5.60 14.71 15.01
N THR A 28 -5.33 15.99 14.76
CA THR A 28 -5.39 16.57 13.41
C THR A 28 -4.01 16.57 12.75
N PHE A 29 -3.96 16.74 11.43
CA PHE A 29 -2.69 16.79 10.70
C PHE A 29 -1.72 17.86 11.24
N CYS A 30 -2.24 18.92 11.86
CA CYS A 30 -1.45 20.03 12.40
C CYS A 30 -0.64 19.69 13.66
N ASP A 31 -1.04 18.68 14.44
CA ASP A 31 -0.37 18.34 15.71
C ASP A 31 0.90 17.51 15.48
N TYR A 32 0.81 16.48 14.63
CA TYR A 32 1.92 15.58 14.33
C TYR A 32 2.00 15.23 12.83
N PRO A 33 2.39 16.18 11.97
CA PRO A 33 2.36 16.00 10.51
C PRO A 33 3.33 14.91 10.03
N THR A 34 4.49 14.77 10.68
CA THR A 34 5.53 13.81 10.28
C THR A 34 5.15 12.37 10.59
N SER A 35 4.52 12.10 11.73
CA SER A 35 4.07 10.75 12.07
C SER A 35 2.93 10.32 11.15
N ILE A 36 1.91 11.16 10.96
CA ILE A 36 0.78 10.88 10.07
C ILE A 36 1.28 10.60 8.65
N PHE A 37 2.21 11.41 8.14
CA PHE A 37 2.82 11.20 6.83
C PHE A 37 3.52 9.84 6.72
N CYS A 38 4.32 9.46 7.72
CA CYS A 38 5.00 8.16 7.73
C CYS A 38 4.02 6.97 7.80
N PHE A 39 2.96 7.06 8.62
CA PHE A 39 1.95 6.00 8.71
C PHE A 39 1.19 5.85 7.38
N GLY A 40 0.80 6.96 6.76
CA GLY A 40 0.10 6.97 5.46
C GLY A 40 0.96 6.47 4.31
N SER A 41 2.25 6.82 4.28
CA SER A 41 3.18 6.35 3.23
C SER A 41 3.43 4.84 3.32
N ILE A 42 3.63 4.32 4.53
CA ILE A 42 3.84 2.89 4.78
C ILE A 42 2.58 2.12 4.40
N SER A 43 1.40 2.53 4.90
CA SER A 43 0.14 1.85 4.59
C SER A 43 -0.13 1.82 3.08
N SER A 44 0.01 2.96 2.40
CA SER A 44 -0.21 3.06 0.94
C SER A 44 0.79 2.22 0.14
N GLY A 45 2.07 2.23 0.51
CA GLY A 45 3.10 1.46 -0.19
C GLY A 45 2.92 -0.05 -0.02
N PHE A 46 2.55 -0.51 1.18
CA PHE A 46 2.23 -1.91 1.45
C PHE A 46 0.96 -2.37 0.72
N TRP A 47 -0.06 -1.52 0.65
CA TRP A 47 -1.28 -1.80 -0.11
C TRP A 47 -1.00 -1.99 -1.60
N LEU A 48 -0.26 -1.06 -2.22
CA LEU A 48 0.10 -1.11 -3.63
C LEU A 48 0.96 -2.35 -3.97
N SER A 49 1.89 -2.68 -3.07
CA SER A 49 2.72 -3.89 -3.18
C SER A 49 1.90 -5.17 -3.04
N GLY A 50 0.90 -5.17 -2.15
CA GLY A 50 -0.05 -6.27 -1.99
C GLY A 50 -0.78 -6.57 -3.29
N CYS A 51 -1.33 -5.53 -3.95
CA CYS A 51 -2.02 -5.67 -5.23
C CYS A 51 -1.14 -6.28 -6.33
N LEU A 52 0.11 -5.82 -6.48
CA LEU A 52 1.03 -6.41 -7.44
C LEU A 52 1.39 -7.86 -7.12
N THR A 53 1.53 -8.19 -5.83
CA THR A 53 1.77 -9.56 -5.38
C THR A 53 0.59 -10.48 -5.75
N CYS A 54 -0.65 -9.98 -5.63
CA CYS A 54 -1.85 -10.71 -6.06
C CYS A 54 -1.81 -11.03 -7.55
N VAL A 55 -1.52 -10.02 -8.38
CA VAL A 55 -1.46 -10.17 -9.84
C VAL A 55 -0.36 -11.16 -10.23
N LEU A 56 0.83 -11.03 -9.65
CA LEU A 56 1.94 -11.94 -9.91
C LEU A 56 1.57 -13.39 -9.57
N LEU A 57 0.90 -13.60 -8.44
CA LEU A 57 0.45 -14.92 -8.02
C LEU A 57 -0.63 -15.50 -8.94
N ALA A 58 -1.52 -14.67 -9.49
CA ALA A 58 -2.48 -15.11 -10.48
C ALA A 58 -1.78 -15.60 -11.76
N ILE A 59 -0.75 -14.87 -12.20
CA ILE A 59 0.07 -15.24 -13.35
C ILE A 59 0.82 -16.56 -13.09
N GLU A 60 1.39 -16.76 -11.89
CA GLU A 60 2.01 -18.03 -11.48
C GLU A 60 1.07 -19.21 -11.71
N ARG A 61 -0.20 -19.07 -11.30
CA ARG A 61 -1.22 -20.13 -11.46
C ARG A 61 -1.64 -20.35 -12.92
N CYS A 62 -1.72 -19.30 -13.73
CA CYS A 62 -2.04 -19.44 -15.15
C CYS A 62 -0.93 -20.16 -15.93
N VAL A 63 0.34 -19.90 -15.59
CA VAL A 63 1.50 -20.58 -16.20
C VAL A 63 1.56 -22.04 -15.77
N GLU A 64 1.22 -22.35 -14.51
CA GLU A 64 1.15 -23.74 -14.03
C GLU A 64 0.11 -24.59 -14.79
N ILE A 65 -1.01 -23.97 -15.21
CA ILE A 65 -2.10 -24.65 -15.94
C ILE A 65 -1.79 -24.78 -17.45
N ASN A 66 -1.14 -23.79 -18.06
CA ASN A 66 -0.81 -23.79 -19.48
C ASN A 66 0.71 -23.58 -19.69
N PRO A 67 1.51 -24.66 -19.77
CA PRO A 67 2.96 -24.57 -19.93
C PRO A 67 3.39 -23.95 -21.28
N ASP A 68 2.53 -23.95 -22.29
CA ASP A 68 2.82 -23.34 -23.60
C ASP A 68 2.85 -21.79 -23.59
N LEU A 69 2.53 -21.15 -22.47
CA LEU A 69 2.64 -19.70 -22.33
C LEU A 69 4.12 -19.28 -22.35
N ARG A 70 4.47 -18.32 -23.22
CA ARG A 70 5.83 -17.71 -23.32
C ARG A 70 6.37 -17.13 -22.00
N LEU A 71 5.52 -17.00 -20.97
CA LEU A 71 5.85 -16.58 -19.61
C LEU A 71 6.53 -17.68 -18.76
N GLU A 72 6.55 -18.93 -19.22
CA GLU A 72 7.26 -20.04 -18.54
C GLU A 72 8.76 -19.72 -18.33
N TYR A 73 9.36 -18.96 -19.24
CA TYR A 73 10.75 -18.50 -19.12
C TYR A 73 10.99 -17.62 -17.89
N LEU A 74 10.01 -16.78 -17.52
CA LEU A 74 10.10 -15.88 -16.36
C LEU A 74 9.93 -16.63 -15.02
N PHE A 75 9.26 -17.79 -15.04
CA PHE A 75 8.98 -18.61 -13.85
C PHE A 75 9.87 -19.84 -13.70
N ARG A 76 10.89 -19.99 -14.55
CA ARG A 76 11.87 -21.07 -14.42
C ARG A 76 12.58 -21.00 -13.07
N LYS A 77 12.89 -22.15 -12.46
CA LYS A 77 13.41 -22.36 -11.09
C LYS A 77 14.51 -21.39 -10.61
N ASN A 78 15.29 -20.78 -11.52
CA ASN A 78 16.34 -19.80 -11.20
C ASN A 78 15.89 -18.33 -11.17
N VAL A 79 14.76 -17.96 -11.79
CA VAL A 79 14.29 -16.56 -11.92
C VAL A 79 13.31 -16.17 -10.81
N PHE A 80 12.67 -17.15 -10.17
CA PHE A 80 11.78 -16.97 -9.03
C PHE A 80 12.33 -16.10 -7.88
N PRO A 81 13.60 -16.26 -7.42
CA PRO A 81 14.16 -15.37 -6.41
C PRO A 81 14.34 -13.94 -6.90
N TYR A 82 14.66 -13.74 -8.20
CA TYR A 82 14.82 -12.39 -8.77
C TYR A 82 13.50 -11.63 -8.80
N VAL A 83 12.38 -12.28 -9.15
CA VAL A 83 11.06 -11.64 -9.17
C VAL A 83 10.65 -11.21 -7.76
N ARG A 84 10.92 -12.03 -6.74
CA ARG A 84 10.67 -11.68 -5.33
C ARG A 84 11.50 -10.48 -4.87
N VAL A 85 12.77 -10.44 -5.24
CA VAL A 85 13.67 -9.32 -4.93
C VAL A 85 13.22 -8.04 -5.64
N LEU A 86 12.83 -8.13 -6.91
CA LEU A 86 12.26 -7.00 -7.65
C LEU A 86 11.00 -6.45 -6.97
N LEU A 87 10.12 -7.33 -6.49
CA LEU A 87 8.91 -6.95 -5.81
C LEU A 87 9.20 -6.24 -4.47
N PHE A 88 10.23 -6.68 -3.75
CA PHE A 88 10.70 -5.99 -2.54
C PHE A 88 11.25 -4.59 -2.83
N PHE A 89 12.06 -4.44 -3.89
CA PHE A 89 12.52 -3.12 -4.34
C PHE A 89 11.36 -2.23 -4.77
N TYR A 90 10.34 -2.80 -5.43
CA TYR A 90 9.12 -2.08 -5.76
C TYR A 90 8.39 -1.60 -4.50
N THR A 91 8.27 -2.42 -3.44
CA THR A 91 7.67 -1.99 -2.17
C THR A 91 8.42 -0.80 -1.58
N ILE A 92 9.75 -0.85 -1.55
CA ILE A 92 10.57 0.27 -1.02
C ILE A 92 10.35 1.53 -1.86
N TYR A 93 10.35 1.40 -3.18
CA TYR A 93 10.06 2.51 -4.09
C TYR A 93 8.66 3.08 -3.86
N ALA A 94 7.66 2.22 -3.71
CA ALA A 94 6.27 2.62 -3.48
C ALA A 94 6.13 3.37 -2.14
N VAL A 95 6.76 2.92 -1.07
CA VAL A 95 6.72 3.61 0.24
C VAL A 95 7.42 4.98 0.18
N GLY A 96 8.53 5.09 -0.56
CA GLY A 96 9.33 6.32 -0.61
C GLY A 96 8.85 7.39 -1.59
N PHE A 97 8.29 7.00 -2.74
CA PHE A 97 7.99 7.91 -3.85
C PHE A 97 6.49 8.09 -4.14
N THR A 98 5.62 7.27 -3.56
CA THR A 98 4.17 7.46 -3.73
C THR A 98 3.69 8.61 -2.87
N LYS A 99 2.72 9.39 -3.40
CA LYS A 99 2.05 10.41 -2.60
C LYS A 99 1.35 9.73 -1.42
N PRO A 100 1.72 10.05 -0.17
CA PRO A 100 1.08 9.42 0.97
C PRO A 100 -0.33 9.94 1.15
N THR A 101 -1.17 9.09 1.72
CA THR A 101 -2.47 9.49 2.20
C THR A 101 -2.33 10.27 3.52
N VAL A 102 -3.19 11.25 3.71
CA VAL A 102 -3.28 12.07 4.92
C VAL A 102 -4.58 11.70 5.65
N PHE A 103 -4.49 11.57 6.97
CA PHE A 103 -5.63 11.29 7.82
C PHE A 103 -6.53 12.53 7.95
N ASN A 104 -7.83 12.38 7.67
CA ASN A 104 -8.85 13.39 7.90
C ASN A 104 -9.78 12.93 9.03
N LEU A 105 -9.86 13.71 10.09
CA LEU A 105 -10.62 13.40 11.29
C LEU A 105 -12.14 13.42 11.05
N GLU A 106 -12.65 14.32 10.19
CA GLU A 106 -14.09 14.46 9.91
C GLU A 106 -14.71 13.17 9.34
N TYR A 107 -13.93 12.45 8.54
CA TYR A 107 -14.35 11.21 7.90
C TYR A 107 -13.69 9.97 8.53
N SER A 108 -12.82 10.17 9.53
CA SER A 108 -11.97 9.14 10.15
C SER A 108 -11.31 8.22 9.11
N CYS A 109 -10.83 8.81 8.02
CA CYS A 109 -10.33 8.09 6.84
C CYS A 109 -9.06 8.74 6.28
N TRP A 110 -8.30 7.95 5.52
CA TRP A 110 -7.06 8.36 4.86
C TRP A 110 -7.33 8.72 3.41
N PHE A 111 -7.04 9.97 3.01
CA PHE A 111 -7.26 10.45 1.65
C PHE A 111 -5.98 10.97 1.01
N PHE A 112 -5.88 10.85 -0.31
CA PHE A 112 -4.81 11.50 -1.08
C PHE A 112 -5.02 13.01 -1.21
N ASP A 113 -6.26 13.48 -1.07
CA ASP A 113 -6.63 14.88 -1.06
C ASP A 113 -7.17 15.25 0.34
N PRO A 114 -6.43 16.02 1.14
CA PRO A 114 -6.87 16.45 2.47
C PRO A 114 -7.98 17.51 2.44
N LEU A 115 -8.23 18.16 1.29
CA LEU A 115 -9.23 19.22 1.13
C LEU A 115 -10.59 18.70 0.64
N ILE A 116 -10.84 17.40 0.74
CA ILE A 116 -12.09 16.78 0.32
C ILE A 116 -13.29 17.48 1.01
N GLY A 117 -14.17 18.11 0.23
CA GLY A 117 -15.34 18.84 0.72
C GLY A 117 -15.13 20.33 1.08
N LYS A 118 -13.93 20.89 0.94
CA LYS A 118 -13.68 22.34 1.06
C LYS A 118 -13.69 23.00 -0.32
N ASP A 119 -14.87 23.19 -0.89
CA ASP A 119 -15.03 24.03 -2.08
C ASP A 119 -14.78 25.51 -1.73
N VAL A 120 -14.14 26.24 -2.64
CA VAL A 120 -13.71 27.66 -2.50
C VAL A 120 -14.84 28.65 -2.17
N SER A 121 -16.10 28.20 -2.20
CA SER A 121 -17.30 28.99 -1.95
C SER A 121 -17.64 29.25 -0.46
N GLU A 122 -16.99 28.58 0.49
CA GLU A 122 -17.23 28.77 1.95
C GLU A 122 -16.11 29.54 2.68
N LEU A 123 -15.18 30.14 1.92
CA LEU A 123 -14.06 30.95 2.43
C LEU A 123 -14.24 32.47 2.18
N GLY A 124 -15.49 32.91 2.00
CA GLY A 124 -15.90 34.32 1.85
C GLY A 124 -16.53 34.89 3.10
#